data_AF-A0A453LXD1-F1
#
_entry.id   AF-A0A453LXD1-F1
#
_cell.length_a   1.000
_cell.length_b   1.000
_cell.length_c   1.000
_cell.angle_alpha   90.00
_cell.angle_beta   90.00
_cell.angle_gamma   90.00
#
_symmetry.space_group_name_H-M   'P 1'
#
loop_
_entity.id
_entity.type
_entity.pdbx_description
1 polymer ?
#
loop_
_entity_poly.entity_id
_entity_poly.type
_entity_poly.pdbx_seq_one_letter_code
_entity_poly.pdbx_strand_id
1 'polypeptide(L)'
;MVRGLVLDKKRGNILKMDRHKYVKVAYHGFREMSKEEKVAAYGSTLIRDSFDEPDYALIDTLFSLGEAYLFAQLVDFMDSNPAKVPSGTDYALMYRDVRSAVDLCHRDGTLKRMVAKEPSRYINEDLAIVPMLQMLRKSGRSTFLVTNRFYGTTLMLS
;
A
#
# COMPACT_ATOMS: atom_id res chain seq x y z
N MET A 1 6.36 -6.47 -5.70
CA MET A 1 5.56 -6.12 -4.50
C MET A 1 4.27 -6.92 -4.52
N VAL A 2 3.81 -7.43 -3.37
CA VAL A 2 2.54 -8.19 -3.25
C VAL A 2 1.76 -7.74 -2.02
N ARG A 3 0.45 -8.01 -2.00
CA ARG A 3 -0.43 -7.70 -0.86
C ARG A 3 -0.14 -8.62 0.33
N GLY A 4 -0.36 -8.14 1.54
CA GLY A 4 -0.18 -8.90 2.78
C GLY A 4 1.23 -8.84 3.37
N LEU A 5 2.06 -7.92 2.87
CA LEU A 5 3.37 -7.60 3.43
C LEU A 5 3.26 -6.49 4.47
N VAL A 6 4.32 -6.31 5.26
CA VAL A 6 4.41 -5.27 6.30
C VAL A 6 5.66 -4.43 6.07
N LEU A 7 5.53 -3.11 6.11
CA LEU A 7 6.66 -2.18 6.05
C LEU A 7 7.15 -1.89 7.46
N ASP A 8 8.45 -2.03 7.70
CA ASP A 8 9.16 -1.48 8.85
C ASP A 8 9.70 -0.11 8.47
N LYS A 9 9.00 0.94 8.92
CA LYS A 9 9.31 2.33 8.53
C LYS A 9 10.59 2.82 9.18
N LYS A 10 10.96 2.26 10.32
CA LYS A 10 12.17 2.64 11.04
C LYS A 10 13.43 2.11 10.38
N ARG A 11 13.37 0.88 9.85
CA ARG A 11 14.53 0.19 9.25
C ARG A 11 14.53 0.17 7.73
N GLY A 12 13.51 0.70 7.06
CA GLY A 12 13.42 0.67 5.61
C GLY A 12 13.18 -0.73 5.04
N ASN A 13 12.54 -1.62 5.81
CA ASN A 13 12.40 -3.02 5.45
C ASN A 13 10.97 -3.39 5.03
N ILE A 14 10.86 -4.40 4.17
CA ILE A 14 9.60 -5.03 3.77
C ILE A 14 9.61 -6.47 4.28
N LEU A 15 8.60 -6.83 5.07
CA LEU A 15 8.52 -8.08 5.80
C LEU A 15 7.40 -8.95 5.27
N LYS A 16 7.70 -10.23 5.07
CA LYS A 16 6.71 -11.30 4.90
C LYS A 16 6.73 -12.17 6.14
N MET A 17 5.64 -12.14 6.89
CA MET A 17 5.49 -12.91 8.12
C MET A 17 4.58 -14.12 7.94
N ASP A 18 4.74 -15.11 8.82
CA ASP A 18 3.75 -16.17 8.98
C ASP A 18 2.64 -15.75 9.98
N ARG A 19 1.66 -16.65 10.19
CA ARG A 19 0.52 -16.42 11.09
C ARG A 19 0.91 -16.18 12.56
N HIS A 20 2.13 -16.55 12.95
CA HIS A 20 2.66 -16.38 14.31
C HIS A 20 3.58 -15.15 14.41
N LYS A 21 3.57 -14.27 13.38
CA LYS A 21 4.38 -13.05 13.29
C LYS A 21 5.89 -13.33 13.21
N TYR A 22 6.31 -14.51 12.74
CA TYR A 22 7.71 -14.75 12.42
C TYR A 22 8.05 -14.21 11.03
N VAL A 23 9.09 -13.38 10.95
CA VAL A 23 9.63 -12.86 9.68
C VAL A 23 10.28 -14.00 8.90
N LYS A 24 9.62 -14.47 7.83
CA LYS A 24 10.15 -15.51 6.93
C LYS A 24 11.08 -14.91 5.88
N VAL A 25 10.63 -13.84 5.27
CA VAL A 25 11.36 -13.11 4.22
C VAL A 25 11.38 -11.64 4.61
N ALA A 26 12.53 -11.00 4.42
CA ALA A 26 12.69 -9.57 4.63
C ALA A 26 13.54 -9.00 3.50
N TYR A 27 13.18 -7.81 3.04
CA TYR A 27 13.95 -7.03 2.09
C TYR A 27 14.30 -5.69 2.71
N HIS A 28 15.50 -5.19 2.46
CA HIS A 28 15.87 -3.80 2.68
C HIS A 28 15.87 -3.12 1.31
N GLY A 29 14.92 -2.22 1.07
CA GLY A 29 14.60 -1.76 -0.29
C GLY A 29 14.30 -2.94 -1.22
N PHE A 30 15.09 -3.16 -2.28
CA PHE A 30 14.96 -4.34 -3.16
C PHE A 30 15.96 -5.46 -2.88
N ARG A 31 16.85 -5.30 -1.90
CA ARG A 31 17.82 -6.32 -1.52
C ARG A 31 17.22 -7.29 -0.51
N GLU A 32 17.24 -8.59 -0.82
CA GLU A 32 16.84 -9.60 0.15
C GLU A 32 17.85 -9.66 1.31
N MET A 33 17.33 -9.68 2.54
CA MET A 33 18.13 -9.77 3.74
C MET A 33 18.57 -11.22 4.01
N SER A 34 19.82 -11.40 4.41
CA SER A 34 20.37 -12.68 4.84
C SER A 34 19.67 -13.17 6.12
N LYS A 35 19.87 -14.44 6.46
CA LYS A 35 19.34 -15.00 7.71
C LYS A 35 19.92 -14.28 8.93
N GLU A 36 21.20 -13.95 8.90
CA GLU A 36 21.93 -13.27 9.96
C GLU A 36 21.41 -11.85 10.15
N GLU A 37 21.20 -11.10 9.05
CA GLU A 37 20.60 -9.76 9.08
C GLU A 37 19.17 -9.81 9.67
N LYS A 38 18.36 -10.79 9.26
CA LYS A 38 17.01 -10.99 9.81
C LYS A 38 17.02 -11.32 11.29
N VAL A 39 17.93 -12.19 11.74
CA VAL A 39 18.05 -12.57 13.16
C VAL A 39 18.56 -11.38 13.99
N ALA A 40 19.50 -10.60 13.46
CA ALA A 40 19.97 -9.39 14.13
C ALA A 40 18.86 -8.33 14.27
N ALA A 41 18.01 -8.17 13.24
CA ALA A 41 16.94 -7.17 13.24
C ALA A 41 15.66 -7.62 13.98
N TYR A 42 15.31 -8.91 13.88
CA TYR A 42 14.00 -9.45 14.28
C TYR A 42 14.08 -10.76 15.10
N GLY A 43 15.28 -11.27 15.38
CA GLY A 43 15.48 -12.59 15.99
C GLY A 43 15.31 -12.64 17.51
N SER A 44 15.21 -11.50 18.20
CA SER A 44 14.83 -11.46 19.61
C SER A 44 13.33 -11.74 19.75
N THR A 45 12.98 -13.03 19.72
CA THR A 45 11.63 -13.60 19.83
C THR A 45 10.83 -13.22 21.08
N LEU A 46 11.36 -12.39 21.96
CA LEU A 46 10.65 -11.80 23.11
C LEU A 46 9.92 -10.51 22.75
N ILE A 47 10.25 -9.91 21.61
CA ILE A 47 9.63 -8.66 21.17
C ILE A 47 8.30 -9.02 20.50
N ARG A 48 7.24 -9.07 21.31
CA ARG A 48 5.86 -8.83 20.85
C ARG A 48 5.71 -7.35 20.43
N ASP A 49 6.60 -6.85 19.58
CA ASP A 49 6.28 -5.67 18.79
C ASP A 49 5.11 -6.14 17.95
N SER A 50 3.99 -5.46 18.10
CA SER A 50 2.76 -5.95 17.52
C SER A 50 2.77 -5.85 15.98
N PHE A 51 3.92 -5.44 15.37
CA PHE A 51 4.10 -5.14 13.95
C PHE A 51 2.99 -4.22 13.45
N ASP A 52 2.56 -3.33 14.35
CA ASP A 52 1.45 -2.42 14.15
C ASP A 52 1.97 -0.98 14.00
N GLU A 53 1.04 -0.08 13.71
CA GLU A 53 1.31 1.34 13.77
C GLU A 53 1.74 1.77 15.18
N PRO A 54 2.58 2.81 15.32
CA PRO A 54 3.01 3.74 14.27
C PRO A 54 4.32 3.37 13.56
N ASP A 55 5.01 2.29 13.94
CA ASP A 55 6.32 1.95 13.38
C ASP A 55 6.23 1.06 12.14
N TYR A 56 5.13 0.31 12.01
CA TYR A 56 4.87 -0.55 10.87
C TYR A 56 3.67 -0.07 10.04
N ALA A 57 3.57 -0.55 8.81
CA ALA A 57 2.40 -0.30 7.96
C ALA A 57 2.03 -1.57 7.18
N LEU A 58 0.74 -1.90 7.13
CA LEU A 58 0.23 -3.05 6.39
C LEU A 58 0.02 -2.71 4.92
N ILE A 59 0.47 -3.59 4.03
CA ILE A 59 0.20 -3.51 2.60
C ILE A 59 -1.08 -4.29 2.30
N ASP A 60 -2.22 -3.71 2.70
CA ASP A 60 -3.54 -4.35 2.70
C ASP A 60 -4.48 -3.81 1.61
N THR A 61 -4.12 -2.74 0.91
CA THR A 61 -4.85 -2.23 -0.25
C THR A 61 -4.01 -2.32 -1.53
N LEU A 62 -4.66 -2.29 -2.70
CA LEU A 62 -3.94 -2.22 -3.98
C LEU A 62 -3.17 -0.90 -4.13
N PHE A 63 -3.63 0.19 -3.52
CA PHE A 63 -2.92 1.47 -3.51
C PHE A 63 -1.64 1.41 -2.68
N SER A 64 -1.67 0.67 -1.56
CA SER A 64 -0.50 0.43 -0.71
C SER A 64 0.64 -0.28 -1.45
N LEU A 65 0.36 -0.99 -2.56
CA LEU A 65 1.41 -1.62 -3.38
C LEU A 65 2.30 -0.59 -4.07
N GLY A 66 1.70 0.47 -4.63
CA GLY A 66 2.44 1.55 -5.28
C GLY A 66 3.28 2.34 -4.29
N GLU A 67 2.68 2.67 -3.14
CA GLU A 67 3.37 3.30 -2.00
C GLU A 67 4.56 2.48 -1.52
N ALA A 68 4.36 1.18 -1.26
CA ALA A 68 5.42 0.30 -0.79
C ALA A 68 6.54 0.12 -1.82
N TYR A 69 6.20 0.06 -3.10
CA TYR A 69 7.20 -0.05 -4.17
C TYR A 69 8.05 1.21 -4.27
N LEU A 70 7.42 2.39 -4.23
CA LEU A 70 8.14 3.67 -4.21
C LEU A 70 9.01 3.81 -2.96
N PHE A 71 8.49 3.43 -1.79
CA PHE A 71 9.28 3.41 -0.56
C PHE A 71 10.54 2.55 -0.70
N ALA A 72 10.43 1.35 -1.29
CA ALA A 72 11.58 0.48 -1.53
C ALA A 72 12.63 1.13 -2.46
N GLN A 73 12.19 1.78 -3.53
CA GLN A 73 13.07 2.53 -4.44
C GLN A 73 13.82 3.64 -3.71
N LEU A 74 13.14 4.35 -2.81
CA LEU A 74 13.74 5.44 -2.06
C LEU A 74 14.71 4.95 -0.98
N VAL A 75 14.45 3.80 -0.36
CA VAL A 75 15.41 3.14 0.55
C VAL A 75 16.71 2.83 -0.20
N ASP A 76 16.63 2.15 -1.34
CA ASP A 76 17.81 1.83 -2.17
C ASP A 76 18.53 3.11 -2.63
N PHE A 77 17.78 4.15 -3.01
CA PHE A 77 18.35 5.43 -3.42
C PHE A 77 19.09 6.12 -2.28
N MET A 78 18.51 6.13 -1.08
CA MET A 78 19.07 6.77 0.10
C MET A 78 20.37 6.11 0.52
N ASP A 79 20.39 4.78 0.59
CA ASP A 79 21.59 3.99 0.89
C ASP A 79 22.70 4.20 -0.14
N SER A 80 22.34 4.27 -1.42
CA SER A 80 23.30 4.41 -2.52
C SER A 80 23.77 5.85 -2.73
N ASN A 81 23.03 6.85 -2.24
CA ASN A 81 23.28 8.26 -2.51
C ASN A 81 23.12 9.15 -1.25
N PRO A 82 23.80 8.85 -0.13
CA PRO A 82 23.58 9.57 1.13
C PRO A 82 23.84 11.07 1.02
N ALA A 83 24.79 11.50 0.18
CA ALA A 83 25.10 12.92 -0.05
C ALA A 83 23.99 13.69 -0.80
N LYS A 84 23.06 13.00 -1.47
CA LYS A 84 21.92 13.60 -2.18
C LYS A 84 20.66 13.67 -1.31
N VAL A 85 20.70 13.04 -0.14
CA VAL A 85 19.57 13.02 0.79
C VAL A 85 19.74 14.16 1.79
N PRO A 86 18.72 14.99 2.03
CA PRO A 86 18.79 16.06 3.02
C PRO A 86 19.20 15.52 4.40
N SER A 87 20.11 16.24 5.07
CA SER A 87 20.59 15.86 6.41
C SER A 87 19.43 15.72 7.39
N GLY A 88 19.44 14.64 8.18
CA GLY A 88 18.39 14.34 9.15
C GLY A 88 17.16 13.62 8.57
N THR A 89 17.18 13.26 7.29
CA THR A 89 16.15 12.39 6.72
C THR A 89 16.37 10.96 7.23
N ASP A 90 15.32 10.34 7.75
CA ASP A 90 15.27 8.92 8.07
C ASP A 90 14.18 8.21 7.25
N TYR A 91 14.15 6.88 7.32
CA TYR A 91 13.18 6.07 6.59
C TYR A 91 11.74 6.34 7.02
N ALA A 92 11.50 6.69 8.28
CA ALA A 92 10.16 6.94 8.78
C ALA A 92 9.60 8.26 8.23
N LEU A 93 10.43 9.29 8.18
CA LEU A 93 10.14 10.57 7.55
C LEU A 93 9.86 10.38 6.05
N MET A 94 10.71 9.64 5.38
CA MET A 94 10.56 9.33 3.95
C MET A 94 9.26 8.58 3.66
N TYR A 95 8.90 7.59 4.48
CA TYR A 95 7.61 6.91 4.36
C TYR A 95 6.44 7.88 4.53
N ARG A 96 6.49 8.77 5.54
CA ARG A 96 5.46 9.77 5.78
C ARG A 96 5.28 10.70 4.58
N ASP A 97 6.37 11.10 3.94
CA ASP A 97 6.33 11.98 2.78
C ASP A 97 5.76 11.26 1.54
N VAL A 98 6.12 9.99 1.32
CA VAL A 98 5.47 9.14 0.30
C VAL A 98 3.98 9.04 0.56
N ARG A 99 3.58 8.73 1.80
CA ARG A 99 2.18 8.60 2.19
C ARG A 99 1.39 9.88 1.92
N SER A 100 1.98 11.01 2.30
CA SER A 100 1.39 12.33 2.10
C SER A 100 1.19 12.64 0.61
N ALA A 101 2.17 12.31 -0.23
CA ALA A 101 2.08 12.49 -1.67
C ALA A 101 0.98 11.60 -2.29
N VAL A 102 0.91 10.32 -1.90
CA VAL A 102 -0.12 9.38 -2.36
C VAL A 102 -1.51 9.87 -1.94
N ASP A 103 -1.69 10.27 -0.68
CA ASP A 103 -2.95 10.80 -0.17
C ASP A 103 -3.36 12.09 -0.91
N LEU A 104 -2.41 12.98 -1.23
CA LEU A 104 -2.66 14.20 -1.98
C LEU A 104 -3.22 13.89 -3.38
N CYS A 105 -2.62 12.96 -4.12
CA CYS A 105 -3.08 12.54 -5.45
C CYS A 105 -4.51 11.95 -5.45
N HIS A 106 -4.95 11.41 -4.31
CA HIS A 106 -6.31 10.90 -4.15
C HIS A 106 -7.31 12.01 -3.81
N ARG A 107 -6.91 12.99 -3.00
CA ARG A 107 -7.75 14.08 -2.49
C ARG A 107 -7.95 15.20 -3.50
N ASP A 108 -6.91 15.59 -4.23
CA ASP A 108 -6.91 16.73 -5.18
C ASP A 108 -7.67 16.44 -6.50
N GLY A 109 -8.11 15.19 -6.68
CA GLY A 109 -8.84 14.73 -7.86
C GLY A 109 -7.95 14.48 -9.09
N THR A 110 -6.63 14.61 -8.98
CA THR A 110 -5.70 14.41 -10.10
C THR A 110 -5.82 12.99 -10.66
N LEU A 111 -5.78 11.97 -9.80
CA LEU A 111 -5.97 10.58 -10.23
C LEU A 111 -7.33 10.38 -10.92
N LYS A 112 -8.39 10.96 -10.35
CA LYS A 112 -9.77 10.82 -10.85
C LYS A 112 -9.92 11.46 -12.24
N ARG A 113 -9.36 12.67 -12.43
CA ARG A 113 -9.35 13.36 -13.73
C ARG A 113 -8.59 12.58 -14.79
N MET A 114 -7.48 11.93 -14.42
CA MET A 114 -6.70 11.12 -15.37
C MET A 114 -7.43 9.85 -15.78
N VAL A 115 -8.04 9.15 -14.83
CA VAL A 115 -8.87 7.96 -15.14
C VAL A 115 -10.06 8.33 -16.01
N ALA A 116 -10.72 9.46 -15.75
CA ALA A 116 -11.89 9.91 -16.52
C ALA A 116 -11.58 10.23 -18.00
N LYS A 117 -10.32 10.52 -18.35
CA LYS A 117 -9.93 10.77 -19.76
C LYS A 117 -9.94 9.51 -20.61
N GLU A 118 -9.67 8.35 -20.02
CA GLU A 118 -9.63 7.06 -20.73
C GLU A 118 -10.13 5.93 -19.81
N PRO A 119 -11.43 5.88 -19.46
CA PRO A 119 -11.92 4.96 -18.43
C PRO A 119 -11.71 3.49 -18.77
N SER A 120 -11.86 3.11 -20.04
CA SER A 120 -11.71 1.73 -20.54
C SER A 120 -10.33 1.13 -20.30
N ARG A 121 -9.30 1.99 -20.12
CA ARG A 121 -7.95 1.54 -19.78
C ARG A 121 -7.80 1.13 -18.32
N TYR A 122 -8.61 1.69 -17.43
CA TYR A 122 -8.46 1.54 -15.98
C TYR A 122 -9.61 0.78 -15.32
N ILE A 123 -10.76 0.69 -15.98
CA ILE A 123 -11.98 0.06 -15.48
C ILE A 123 -12.28 -1.14 -16.37
N ASN A 124 -12.33 -2.31 -15.75
CA ASN A 124 -12.77 -3.53 -16.44
C ASN A 124 -14.30 -3.59 -16.41
N GLU A 125 -14.92 -3.56 -17.58
CA GLU A 125 -16.36 -3.72 -17.72
C GLU A 125 -16.73 -5.20 -17.64
N ASP A 126 -17.66 -5.54 -16.75
CA ASP A 126 -18.23 -6.88 -16.63
C ASP A 126 -19.74 -6.82 -16.86
N LEU A 127 -20.15 -7.35 -18.02
CA LEU A 127 -21.54 -7.37 -18.48
C LEU A 127 -22.45 -8.22 -17.58
N ALA A 128 -21.89 -9.08 -16.71
CA ALA A 128 -22.65 -9.90 -15.76
C ALA A 128 -23.06 -9.13 -14.49
N ILE A 129 -22.42 -8.01 -14.18
CA ILE A 129 -22.70 -7.24 -12.95
C ILE A 129 -24.14 -6.71 -12.95
N VAL A 130 -24.60 -6.11 -14.06
CA VAL A 130 -25.94 -5.53 -14.15
C VAL A 130 -27.04 -6.61 -14.02
N PRO A 131 -27.02 -7.72 -14.77
CA PRO A 131 -27.94 -8.84 -14.58
C PRO A 131 -27.94 -9.39 -13.15
N MET A 132 -26.76 -9.52 -12.53
CA MET A 132 -26.62 -10.01 -11.15
C MET A 132 -27.32 -9.08 -10.15
N LEU A 133 -27.11 -7.75 -10.26
CA LEU A 133 -27.79 -6.77 -9.42
C LEU A 133 -29.30 -6.76 -9.63
N GLN A 134 -29.77 -6.90 -10.88
CA GLN A 134 -31.19 -7.02 -11.20
C GLN A 134 -31.82 -8.29 -10.59
N MET A 135 -31.11 -9.42 -10.63
CA MET A 135 -31.55 -10.68 -10.04
C MET A 135 -31.69 -10.57 -8.52
N LEU A 136 -30.73 -9.94 -7.83
CA LEU A 136 -30.82 -9.67 -6.39
C LEU A 136 -32.05 -8.82 -6.04
N ARG A 137 -32.34 -7.80 -6.84
CA ARG A 137 -33.54 -6.97 -6.63
C ARG A 137 -34.82 -7.76 -6.86
N LYS A 138 -34.89 -8.57 -7.93
CA LYS A 138 -36.05 -9.42 -8.25
C LYS A 138 -36.32 -10.48 -7.17
N SER A 139 -35.30 -10.92 -6.42
CA SER A 139 -35.46 -11.84 -5.30
C SER A 139 -35.99 -11.16 -4.02
N GLY A 140 -36.43 -9.90 -4.08
CA GLY A 140 -36.94 -9.14 -2.93
C GLY A 140 -35.86 -8.61 -1.99
N ARG A 141 -34.56 -8.69 -2.36
CA ARG A 141 -33.46 -8.15 -1.54
C ARG A 141 -33.21 -6.68 -1.87
N SER A 142 -33.01 -5.87 -0.84
CA SER A 142 -32.58 -4.47 -0.99
C SER A 142 -31.08 -4.38 -1.26
N THR A 143 -30.70 -3.54 -2.22
CA THR A 143 -29.30 -3.27 -2.60
C THR A 143 -28.97 -1.80 -2.38
N PHE A 144 -27.80 -1.48 -1.83
CA PHE A 144 -27.32 -0.12 -1.63
C PHE A 144 -25.83 -0.01 -1.95
N LEU A 145 -25.35 1.20 -2.23
CA LEU A 145 -23.95 1.49 -2.51
C LEU A 145 -23.35 2.32 -1.38
N VAL A 146 -22.26 1.84 -0.80
CA VAL A 146 -21.41 2.61 0.13
C VAL A 146 -20.04 2.73 -0.51
N THR A 147 -19.59 3.97 -0.69
CA THR A 147 -18.30 4.26 -1.31
C THR A 147 -17.61 5.40 -0.58
N ASN A 148 -16.29 5.31 -0.46
CA ASN A 148 -15.46 6.39 0.08
C ASN A 148 -15.23 7.53 -0.94
N ARG A 149 -15.92 7.49 -2.10
CA ARG A 149 -15.86 8.52 -3.14
C ARG A 149 -16.93 9.58 -2.93
N PHE A 150 -16.59 10.82 -3.31
CA PHE A 150 -17.54 11.93 -3.32
C PHE A 150 -18.56 11.76 -4.45
N TYR A 151 -19.82 12.13 -4.19
CA TYR A 151 -20.98 11.89 -5.06
C TYR A 151 -20.76 12.35 -6.52
N GLY A 152 -20.18 13.53 -6.73
CA GLY A 152 -19.91 14.08 -8.07
C GLY A 152 -18.93 13.27 -8.93
N THR A 153 -18.10 12.42 -8.32
CA THR A 153 -17.18 11.52 -9.05
C THR A 153 -17.74 10.13 -9.31
N THR A 154 -18.84 9.76 -8.63
CA THR A 154 -19.55 8.50 -8.85
C THR A 154 -20.38 8.55 -10.13
N LEU A 155 -20.89 9.71 -10.50
CA LEU A 155 -21.68 9.94 -11.72
C LEU A 155 -20.86 10.03 -13.01
N MET A 156 -19.54 10.26 -12.92
CA MET A 156 -18.65 10.40 -14.09
C MET A 156 -18.30 9.05 -14.75
N LEU A 157 -18.66 7.94 -14.13
CA LEU A 157 -18.33 6.57 -14.56
C LEU A 157 -19.58 5.69 -14.73
N SER A 158 -20.76 6.29 -14.69
CA SER A 158 -22.06 5.67 -14.96
C SER A 158 -22.64 6.23 -16.24
#